data_AF-A0A9E3C2G7-F1
#
_entry.id   AF-A0A9E3C2G7-F1
#
_cell.length_a   1.000
_cell.length_b   1.000
_cell.length_c   1.000
_cell.angle_alpha   90.00
_cell.angle_beta   90.00
_cell.angle_gamma   90.00
#
_symmetry.space_group_name_H-M   'P 1'
#
loop_
_entity.id
_entity.type
_entity.pdbx_description
1 polymer ?
#
loop_
_entity_poly.entity_id
_entity_poly.type
_entity_poly.pdbx_seq_one_letter_code
_entity_poly.pdbx_strand_id
1 'polypeptide(L)'
;MRPGTARGERTVRPDGPEINRRRLMEGLSVSAFAERVGLDPRTMKKILRGEPVYPSTLALVAEFLGVKVSEIIAHPLSPDEESPPALPQGLDTAIEADMKGKSSLAVELCEFIRGETRRDDVVSYATVCIQLAAFYDHASRQPDALKLLDEVLGRLDRERAGNEVCDRLYWWALYQKAKNELEMGQCDAAEKDLLAILAGSSLRVHRISALHQLGVVDLKRGAYESAQAKFETCVAERGSHGGNHRLAFEYRRLGQVYALTGRPGEARAAFERALKIAQGLHFNRYVNEIRDDMGKVLNVSSRSLSGAM
;
A
#
# COMPACT_ATOMS: atom_id res chain seq x y z
N MET A 1 9.76 33.64 46.08
CA MET A 1 9.79 32.33 45.38
C MET A 1 8.40 31.99 44.88
N ARG A 2 8.19 31.97 43.56
CA ARG A 2 7.00 31.36 42.94
C ARG A 2 7.48 30.08 42.22
N PRO A 3 6.78 28.94 42.33
CA PRO A 3 7.20 27.71 41.67
C PRO A 3 7.07 27.86 40.15
N GLY A 4 8.13 27.54 39.42
CA GLY A 4 8.18 27.58 37.97
C GLY A 4 7.22 26.57 37.34
N THR A 5 6.43 27.06 36.41
CA THR A 5 5.50 26.31 35.56
C THR A 5 6.22 25.22 34.76
N ALA A 6 5.54 24.08 34.64
CA ALA A 6 5.99 22.85 34.03
C ALA A 6 6.58 23.01 32.62
N ARG A 7 7.58 22.15 32.33
CA ARG A 7 8.23 21.94 31.03
C ARG A 7 7.19 21.84 29.91
N GLY A 8 7.32 22.68 28.88
CA GLY A 8 6.56 22.53 27.64
C GLY A 8 6.86 21.18 27.00
N GLU A 9 5.87 20.30 26.93
CA GLU A 9 5.97 19.05 26.20
C GLU A 9 6.27 19.37 24.73
N ARG A 10 7.34 18.78 24.18
CA ARG A 10 7.64 18.89 22.75
C ARG A 10 6.48 18.23 21.98
N THR A 11 5.95 18.92 20.97
CA THR A 11 4.94 18.36 20.07
C THR A 11 5.51 17.20 19.27
N VAL A 12 4.65 16.25 18.93
CA VAL A 12 4.97 15.08 18.08
C VAL A 12 4.23 15.20 16.76
N ARG A 13 4.82 14.65 15.69
CA ARG A 13 4.13 14.56 14.40
C ARG A 13 3.38 13.22 14.34
N PRO A 14 2.07 13.22 14.10
CA PRO A 14 1.31 12.01 13.88
C PRO A 14 1.52 11.46 12.47
N ASP A 15 1.41 10.15 12.28
CA ASP A 15 1.29 9.52 10.97
C ASP A 15 -0.14 9.74 10.47
N GLY A 16 -0.37 10.91 9.87
CA GLY A 16 -1.67 11.32 9.35
C GLY A 16 -2.30 10.31 8.40
N PRO A 17 -1.57 9.81 7.38
CA PRO A 17 -2.06 8.76 6.48
C PRO A 17 -2.48 7.46 7.19
N GLU A 18 -1.70 6.96 8.13
CA GLU A 18 -2.05 5.74 8.89
C GLU A 18 -3.28 5.95 9.79
N ILE A 19 -3.35 7.08 10.50
CA ILE A 19 -4.52 7.43 11.32
C ILE A 19 -5.76 7.59 10.43
N ASN A 20 -5.62 8.24 9.27
CA ASN A 20 -6.71 8.43 8.32
C ASN A 20 -7.22 7.09 7.80
N ARG A 21 -6.32 6.17 7.46
CA ARG A 21 -6.65 4.81 7.04
C ARG A 21 -7.43 4.07 8.14
N ARG A 22 -6.96 4.10 9.39
CA ARG A 22 -7.66 3.46 10.53
C ARG A 22 -9.03 4.05 10.78
N ARG A 23 -9.17 5.37 10.73
CA ARG A 23 -10.47 6.06 10.78
C ARG A 23 -11.44 5.54 9.72
N LEU A 24 -10.97 5.42 8.47
CA LEU A 24 -11.78 4.95 7.35
C LEU A 24 -12.23 3.50 7.52
N MET A 25 -11.40 2.66 8.14
CA MET A 25 -11.73 1.27 8.45
C MET A 25 -12.84 1.14 9.50
N GLU A 26 -12.89 2.06 10.47
CA GLU A 26 -14.03 2.21 11.39
C GLU A 26 -15.31 2.76 10.71
N GLY A 27 -15.23 3.11 9.42
CA GLY A 27 -16.34 3.68 8.65
C GLY A 27 -16.74 5.08 9.12
N LEU A 28 -15.83 5.81 9.78
CA LEU A 28 -16.12 7.10 10.38
C LEU A 28 -15.74 8.24 9.44
N SER A 29 -16.63 9.23 9.29
CA SER A 29 -16.26 10.53 8.72
C SER A 29 -15.24 11.23 9.61
N VAL A 30 -14.53 12.25 9.08
CA VAL A 30 -13.58 13.04 9.88
C VAL A 30 -14.26 13.67 11.10
N SER A 31 -15.49 14.17 10.93
CA SER A 31 -16.26 14.77 12.03
C SER A 31 -16.71 13.74 13.06
N ALA A 32 -17.25 12.60 12.62
CA ALA A 32 -17.67 11.53 13.53
C ALA A 32 -16.49 10.93 14.31
N PHE A 33 -15.33 10.84 13.66
CA PHE A 33 -14.09 10.40 14.31
C PHE A 33 -13.61 11.40 15.35
N ALA A 34 -13.60 12.70 15.01
CA ALA A 34 -13.25 13.75 15.96
C ALA A 34 -14.15 13.72 17.20
N GLU A 35 -15.46 13.63 16.99
CA GLU A 35 -16.46 13.55 18.07
C GLU A 35 -16.22 12.34 18.98
N ARG A 36 -16.04 11.14 18.41
CA ARG A 36 -15.83 9.91 19.19
C ARG A 36 -14.51 9.89 19.98
N VAL A 37 -13.46 10.53 19.46
CA VAL A 37 -12.18 10.69 20.16
C VAL A 37 -12.26 11.82 21.21
N GLY A 38 -13.29 12.68 21.16
CA GLY A 38 -13.41 13.84 22.04
C GLY A 38 -12.55 15.03 21.60
N LEU A 39 -12.33 15.20 20.29
CA LEU A 39 -11.51 16.25 19.70
C LEU A 39 -12.33 17.17 18.79
N ASP A 40 -11.88 18.42 18.65
CA ASP A 40 -12.42 19.34 17.65
C ASP A 40 -12.10 18.86 16.21
N PRO A 41 -13.05 18.95 15.25
CA PRO A 41 -12.81 18.54 13.86
C PRO A 41 -11.62 19.21 13.17
N ARG A 42 -11.24 20.44 13.54
CA ARG A 42 -10.04 21.10 13.01
C ARG A 42 -8.78 20.45 13.55
N THR A 43 -8.75 20.11 14.84
CA THR A 43 -7.65 19.34 15.45
C THR A 43 -7.52 17.98 14.78
N MET A 44 -8.63 17.31 14.52
CA MET A 44 -8.61 16.05 13.77
C MET A 44 -8.04 16.23 12.37
N LYS A 45 -8.47 17.25 11.61
CA LYS A 45 -7.88 17.55 10.29
C LYS A 45 -6.37 17.81 10.34
N LYS A 46 -5.86 18.48 11.39
CA LYS A 46 -4.42 18.66 11.60
C LYS A 46 -3.70 17.34 11.80
N ILE A 47 -4.27 16.46 12.64
CA ILE A 47 -3.73 15.11 12.89
C ILE A 47 -3.66 14.32 11.59
N LEU A 48 -4.75 14.30 10.81
CA LEU A 48 -4.81 13.57 9.54
C LEU A 48 -3.84 14.12 8.47
N ARG A 49 -3.37 15.37 8.61
CA ARG A 49 -2.33 15.97 7.76
C ARG A 49 -0.90 15.77 8.27
N GLY A 50 -0.72 15.13 9.42
CA GLY A 50 0.61 14.97 10.03
C GLY A 50 1.20 16.26 10.62
N GLU A 51 0.36 17.25 10.91
CA GLU A 51 0.78 18.48 11.58
C GLU A 51 1.15 18.18 13.06
N PRO A 52 2.14 18.88 13.64
CA PRO A 52 2.54 18.63 15.04
C PRO A 52 1.39 18.83 16.03
N VAL A 53 1.21 17.86 16.93
CA VAL A 53 0.22 17.90 18.03
C VAL A 53 0.87 17.52 19.35
N TYR A 54 0.18 17.75 20.46
CA TYR A 54 0.68 17.30 21.76
C TYR A 54 0.61 15.76 21.86
N PRO A 55 1.58 15.11 22.53
CA PRO A 55 1.55 13.67 22.77
C PRO A 55 0.25 13.19 23.44
N SER A 56 -0.29 14.00 24.36
CA SER A 56 -1.58 13.74 25.01
C SER A 56 -2.76 13.73 24.03
N THR A 57 -2.76 14.61 23.03
CA THR A 57 -3.78 14.60 21.96
C THR A 57 -3.66 13.34 21.12
N LEU A 58 -2.44 12.92 20.77
CA LEU A 58 -2.22 11.71 19.98
C LEU A 58 -2.53 10.44 20.78
N ALA A 59 -2.35 10.46 22.11
CA ALA A 59 -2.72 9.36 22.99
C ALA A 59 -4.22 9.07 22.98
N LEU A 60 -5.07 10.10 22.93
CA LEU A 60 -6.53 9.91 22.79
C LEU A 60 -6.89 9.19 21.48
N VAL A 61 -6.23 9.56 20.39
CA VAL A 61 -6.41 8.90 19.09
C VAL A 61 -5.92 7.45 19.15
N ALA A 62 -4.76 7.20 19.76
CA ALA A 62 -4.20 5.87 19.89
C ALA A 62 -5.10 4.94 20.73
N GLU A 63 -5.62 5.46 21.84
CA GLU A 63 -6.55 4.75 22.73
C GLU A 63 -7.84 4.38 21.99
N PHE A 64 -8.46 5.34 21.29
CA PHE A 64 -9.65 5.09 20.50
C PHE A 64 -9.42 4.02 19.41
N LEU A 65 -8.26 4.07 18.75
CA LEU A 65 -7.90 3.13 17.70
C LEU A 65 -7.37 1.78 18.22
N GLY A 66 -7.20 1.63 19.54
CA GLY A 66 -6.67 0.40 20.14
C GLY A 66 -5.21 0.11 19.79
N VAL A 67 -4.40 1.15 19.55
CA VAL A 67 -2.99 1.05 19.14
C VAL A 67 -2.05 1.72 20.13
N LYS A 68 -0.75 1.41 20.05
CA LYS A 68 0.25 2.18 20.79
C LYS A 68 0.49 3.52 20.09
N VAL A 69 0.76 4.57 20.86
CA VAL A 69 1.14 5.89 20.34
C VAL A 69 2.32 5.81 19.37
N SER A 70 3.29 4.92 19.64
CA SER A 70 4.45 4.69 18.75
C SER A 70 4.08 4.18 17.37
N GLU A 71 2.91 3.55 17.19
CA GLU A 71 2.45 3.02 15.91
C GLU A 71 1.78 4.08 15.03
N ILE A 72 1.43 5.24 15.60
CA ILE A 72 0.76 6.35 14.91
C ILE A 72 1.53 7.67 15.02
N ILE A 73 2.76 7.63 15.51
CA ILE A 73 3.71 8.73 15.38
C ILE A 73 4.34 8.60 14.00
N ALA A 74 4.39 9.72 13.27
CA ALA A 74 5.23 9.81 12.10
C ALA A 74 6.67 9.63 12.57
N HIS A 75 7.22 8.45 12.30
CA HIS A 75 8.66 8.33 12.20
C HIS A 75 9.14 9.34 11.15
N PRO A 76 10.36 9.87 11.25
CA PRO A 76 10.93 10.63 10.15
C PRO A 76 10.67 9.78 8.92
N LEU A 77 9.81 10.29 8.02
CA LEU A 77 9.70 9.74 6.69
C LEU A 77 11.15 9.60 6.28
N SER A 78 11.58 8.43 5.79
CA SER A 78 12.75 8.47 4.93
C SER A 78 12.50 9.64 3.98
N PRO A 79 13.48 10.49 3.67
CA PRO A 79 13.29 11.64 2.76
C PRO A 79 12.50 11.30 1.48
N ASP A 80 12.43 10.00 1.16
CA ASP A 80 11.76 9.31 0.08
C ASP A 80 10.26 8.92 0.28
N GLU A 81 9.65 9.04 1.47
CA GLU A 81 8.21 8.71 1.66
C GLU A 81 7.35 9.99 1.54
N GLU A 82 6.75 10.16 0.37
CA GLU A 82 6.01 11.36 -0.03
C GLU A 82 4.57 11.41 0.52
N SER A 83 4.08 12.63 0.70
CA SER A 83 2.64 12.86 0.91
C SER A 83 1.89 12.57 -0.40
N PRO A 84 0.82 11.75 -0.37
CA PRO A 84 0.04 11.48 -1.58
C PRO A 84 -0.53 12.78 -2.17
N PRO A 85 -0.67 12.89 -3.50
CA PRO A 85 -1.30 14.04 -4.12
C PRO A 85 -2.71 14.24 -3.56
N ALA A 86 -3.18 15.49 -3.54
CA ALA A 86 -4.54 15.79 -3.14
C ALA A 86 -5.51 14.99 -4.03
N LEU A 87 -6.38 14.21 -3.40
CA LEU A 87 -7.31 13.36 -4.12
C LEU A 87 -8.37 14.22 -4.82
N PRO A 88 -8.69 13.93 -6.09
CA PRO A 88 -9.88 14.46 -6.74
C PRO A 88 -11.14 14.27 -5.89
N GLN A 89 -12.07 15.22 -5.97
CA GLN A 89 -13.28 15.22 -5.16
C GLN A 89 -14.09 13.92 -5.37
N GLY A 90 -14.51 13.29 -4.28
CA GLY A 90 -15.30 12.06 -4.30
C GLY A 90 -14.49 10.77 -4.46
N LEU A 91 -13.20 10.85 -4.81
CA LEU A 91 -12.36 9.66 -4.97
C LEU A 91 -12.12 8.92 -3.64
N ASP A 92 -12.16 9.65 -2.53
CA ASP A 92 -12.14 9.09 -1.17
C ASP A 92 -13.28 8.08 -0.94
N THR A 93 -14.48 8.38 -1.43
CA THR A 93 -15.66 7.50 -1.30
C THR A 93 -15.46 6.19 -2.09
N ALA A 94 -14.87 6.27 -3.28
CA ALA A 94 -14.55 5.09 -4.09
C ALA A 94 -13.48 4.22 -3.40
N ILE A 95 -12.43 4.85 -2.86
CA ILE A 95 -11.38 4.17 -2.09
C ILE A 95 -11.97 3.49 -0.84
N GLU A 96 -12.88 4.15 -0.13
CA GLU A 96 -13.57 3.57 1.02
C GLU A 96 -14.41 2.35 0.65
N ALA A 97 -15.09 2.37 -0.50
CA ALA A 97 -15.84 1.22 -0.99
C ALA A 97 -14.92 0.03 -1.28
N ASP A 98 -13.80 0.27 -1.94
CA ASP A 98 -12.79 -0.77 -2.25
C ASP A 98 -12.18 -1.36 -0.98
N MET A 99 -11.81 -0.52 0.00
CA MET A 99 -11.30 -0.97 1.30
C MET A 99 -12.29 -1.87 2.05
N LYS A 100 -13.60 -1.66 1.86
CA LYS A 100 -14.67 -2.50 2.41
C LYS A 100 -14.94 -3.77 1.58
N GLY A 101 -14.09 -4.06 0.59
CA GLY A 101 -14.21 -5.22 -0.30
C GLY A 101 -15.32 -5.07 -1.35
N LYS A 102 -15.87 -3.86 -1.55
CA LYS A 102 -16.91 -3.58 -2.54
C LYS A 102 -16.29 -3.11 -3.86
N SER A 103 -15.43 -3.93 -4.46
CA SER A 103 -14.64 -3.56 -5.65
C SER A 103 -15.52 -3.09 -6.81
N SER A 104 -16.67 -3.74 -7.05
CA SER A 104 -17.60 -3.34 -8.13
C SER A 104 -18.17 -1.93 -7.92
N LEU A 105 -18.54 -1.59 -6.68
CA LEU A 105 -19.03 -0.26 -6.35
C LEU A 105 -17.92 0.79 -6.46
N ALA A 106 -16.69 0.45 -6.06
CA ALA A 106 -15.54 1.33 -6.21
C ALA A 106 -15.26 1.64 -7.69
N VAL A 107 -15.35 0.64 -8.56
CA VAL A 107 -15.24 0.80 -10.02
C VAL A 107 -16.33 1.73 -10.55
N GLU A 108 -17.60 1.51 -10.20
CA GLU A 108 -18.72 2.35 -10.65
C GLU A 108 -18.56 3.81 -10.23
N LEU A 109 -18.24 4.06 -8.96
CA LEU A 109 -17.99 5.41 -8.43
C LEU A 109 -16.81 6.07 -9.13
N CYS A 110 -15.71 5.34 -9.34
CA CYS A 110 -14.50 5.90 -9.94
C CYS A 110 -14.65 6.15 -11.45
N GLU A 111 -15.43 5.33 -12.17
CA GLU A 111 -15.81 5.60 -13.57
C GLU A 111 -16.68 6.86 -13.70
N PHE A 112 -17.63 7.06 -12.78
CA PHE A 112 -18.41 8.30 -12.73
C PHE A 112 -17.50 9.53 -12.52
N ILE A 113 -16.60 9.47 -11.54
CA ILE A 113 -15.64 10.55 -11.27
C ILE A 113 -14.73 10.80 -12.48
N ARG A 114 -14.30 9.74 -13.18
CA ARG A 114 -13.50 9.86 -14.40
C ARG A 114 -14.26 10.58 -15.51
N GLY A 115 -15.57 10.35 -15.63
CA GLY A 115 -16.45 11.05 -16.57
C GLY A 115 -16.56 12.56 -16.30
N GLU A 116 -16.60 12.95 -15.03
CA GLU A 116 -16.68 14.35 -14.60
C GLU A 116 -15.31 15.06 -14.59
N THR A 117 -14.22 14.29 -14.54
CA THR A 117 -12.86 14.84 -14.50
C THR A 117 -12.46 15.35 -15.88
N ARG A 118 -12.17 16.66 -15.98
CA ARG A 118 -11.76 17.26 -17.24
C ARG A 118 -10.46 16.62 -17.75
N ARG A 119 -10.46 16.24 -19.02
CA ARG A 119 -9.32 15.50 -19.61
C ARG A 119 -8.07 16.37 -19.77
N ASP A 120 -8.20 17.67 -19.93
CA ASP A 120 -7.10 18.64 -20.05
C ASP A 120 -6.35 18.85 -18.72
N ASP A 121 -6.99 18.59 -17.58
CA ASP A 121 -6.32 18.45 -16.28
C ASP A 121 -5.63 17.09 -16.19
N VAL A 122 -4.42 17.01 -16.74
CA VAL A 122 -3.62 15.78 -16.85
C VAL A 122 -3.38 15.13 -15.49
N VAL A 123 -3.10 15.93 -14.45
CA VAL A 123 -2.76 15.43 -13.10
C VAL A 123 -3.99 14.77 -12.46
N SER A 124 -5.13 15.47 -12.43
CA SER A 124 -6.36 14.93 -11.85
C SER A 124 -6.85 13.72 -12.63
N TYR A 125 -6.89 13.81 -13.97
CA TYR A 125 -7.35 12.72 -14.83
C TYR A 125 -6.48 11.47 -14.67
N ALA A 126 -5.16 11.61 -14.72
CA ALA A 126 -4.25 10.49 -14.51
C ALA A 126 -4.39 9.88 -13.12
N THR A 127 -4.56 10.69 -12.07
CA THR A 127 -4.78 10.21 -10.69
C THR A 127 -6.03 9.33 -10.60
N VAL A 128 -7.17 9.79 -11.17
CA VAL A 128 -8.41 9.00 -11.19
C VAL A 128 -8.22 7.71 -11.99
N CYS A 129 -7.59 7.77 -13.15
CA CYS A 129 -7.41 6.59 -14.00
C CYS A 129 -6.47 5.54 -13.39
N ILE A 130 -5.38 5.95 -12.73
CA ILE A 130 -4.47 5.04 -12.02
C ILE A 130 -5.23 4.36 -10.86
N GLN A 131 -6.05 5.12 -10.13
CA GLN A 131 -6.86 4.58 -9.05
C GLN A 131 -7.93 3.60 -9.58
N LEU A 132 -8.59 3.94 -10.68
CA LEU A 132 -9.55 3.07 -11.36
C LEU A 132 -8.90 1.77 -11.86
N ALA A 133 -7.69 1.83 -12.40
CA ALA A 133 -6.95 0.64 -12.81
C ALA A 133 -6.64 -0.30 -11.64
N ALA A 134 -6.35 0.25 -10.45
CA ALA A 134 -6.23 -0.55 -9.23
C ALA A 134 -7.57 -1.21 -8.84
N PHE A 135 -8.69 -0.49 -8.95
CA PHE A 135 -10.01 -1.08 -8.70
C PHE A 135 -10.39 -2.15 -9.74
N TYR A 136 -9.98 -1.98 -11.00
CA TYR A 136 -10.15 -3.00 -12.02
C TYR A 136 -9.38 -4.27 -11.72
N ASP A 137 -8.13 -4.18 -11.29
CA ASP A 137 -7.36 -5.33 -10.80
C ASP A 137 -8.11 -6.06 -9.66
N HIS A 138 -8.64 -5.30 -8.70
CA HIS A 138 -9.40 -5.83 -7.58
C HIS A 138 -10.73 -6.48 -7.96
N ALA A 139 -11.29 -6.10 -9.10
CA ALA A 139 -12.51 -6.66 -9.68
C ALA A 139 -12.23 -7.74 -10.74
N SER A 140 -10.97 -8.18 -10.90
CA SER A 140 -10.55 -9.13 -11.94
C SER A 140 -10.86 -8.67 -13.37
N ARG A 141 -10.69 -7.37 -13.62
CA ARG A 141 -10.89 -6.69 -14.92
C ARG A 141 -9.58 -6.17 -15.48
N GLN A 142 -8.53 -7.00 -15.47
CA GLN A 142 -7.18 -6.63 -15.92
C GLN A 142 -7.13 -6.06 -17.35
N PRO A 143 -7.90 -6.57 -18.35
CA PRO A 143 -7.89 -5.99 -19.70
C PRO A 143 -8.35 -4.52 -19.73
N ASP A 144 -9.34 -4.16 -18.92
CA ASP A 144 -9.81 -2.78 -18.80
C ASP A 144 -8.76 -1.89 -18.13
N ALA A 145 -8.10 -2.41 -17.08
CA ALA A 145 -6.99 -1.74 -16.40
C ALA A 145 -5.84 -1.44 -17.37
N LEU A 146 -5.38 -2.44 -18.14
CA LEU A 146 -4.27 -2.30 -19.07
C LEU A 146 -4.58 -1.28 -20.17
N LYS A 147 -5.78 -1.36 -20.78
CA LYS A 147 -6.22 -0.39 -21.79
C LYS A 147 -6.20 1.04 -21.25
N LEU A 148 -6.69 1.23 -20.03
CA LEU A 148 -6.73 2.54 -19.39
C LEU A 148 -5.32 3.06 -19.06
N LEU A 149 -4.45 2.19 -18.57
CA LEU A 149 -3.08 2.54 -18.21
C LEU A 149 -2.24 2.90 -19.43
N ASP A 150 -2.40 2.19 -20.56
CA ASP A 150 -1.74 2.53 -21.82
C ASP A 150 -2.15 3.93 -22.33
N GLU A 151 -3.44 4.27 -22.23
CA GLU A 151 -3.93 5.63 -22.56
C GLU A 151 -3.22 6.68 -21.70
N VAL A 152 -3.20 6.48 -20.38
CA VAL A 152 -2.67 7.45 -19.41
C VAL A 152 -1.15 7.59 -19.54
N LEU A 153 -0.43 6.47 -19.70
CA LEU A 153 1.02 6.47 -19.90
C LEU A 153 1.42 7.26 -21.13
N GLY A 154 0.70 7.10 -22.25
CA GLY A 154 0.97 7.85 -23.48
C GLY A 154 0.72 9.36 -23.35
N ARG A 155 -0.10 9.79 -22.39
CA ARG A 155 -0.29 11.22 -22.07
C ARG A 155 0.79 11.73 -21.13
N LEU A 156 1.05 10.99 -20.06
CA LEU A 156 2.07 11.35 -19.06
C LEU A 156 3.47 11.40 -19.67
N ASP A 157 3.81 10.51 -20.60
CA ASP A 157 5.11 10.50 -21.26
C ASP A 157 5.41 11.81 -22.02
N ARG A 158 4.37 12.44 -22.59
CA ARG A 158 4.48 13.73 -23.28
C ARG A 158 4.63 14.92 -22.32
N GLU A 159 4.14 14.79 -21.10
CA GLU A 159 3.99 15.90 -20.14
C GLU A 159 4.98 15.83 -18.97
N ARG A 160 5.67 14.70 -18.77
CA ARG A 160 6.54 14.47 -17.61
C ARG A 160 7.91 15.15 -17.67
N ALA A 161 8.35 15.57 -18.85
CA ALA A 161 9.66 16.21 -19.01
C ALA A 161 9.70 17.52 -18.20
N GLY A 162 10.52 17.55 -17.14
CA GLY A 162 10.61 18.70 -16.23
C GLY A 162 9.42 18.89 -15.28
N ASN A 163 8.49 17.93 -15.23
CA ASN A 163 7.31 17.96 -14.37
C ASN A 163 7.32 16.76 -13.41
N GLU A 164 7.80 16.99 -12.19
CA GLU A 164 7.92 15.95 -11.17
C GLU A 164 6.60 15.26 -10.82
N VAL A 165 5.47 15.99 -10.86
CA VAL A 165 4.16 15.41 -10.57
C VAL A 165 3.78 14.41 -11.65
N CYS A 166 3.92 14.79 -12.91
CA CYS A 166 3.65 13.90 -14.04
C CYS A 166 4.64 12.73 -14.10
N ASP A 167 5.91 12.93 -13.77
CA ASP A 167 6.90 11.85 -13.71
C ASP A 167 6.58 10.82 -12.62
N ARG A 168 6.14 11.28 -11.44
CA ARG A 168 5.62 10.39 -10.38
C ARG A 168 4.37 9.65 -10.80
N LEU A 169 3.41 10.32 -11.43
CA LEU A 169 2.20 9.66 -11.92
C LEU A 169 2.53 8.64 -13.01
N TYR A 170 3.52 8.93 -13.86
CA TYR A 170 4.00 8.00 -14.87
C TYR A 170 4.55 6.74 -14.22
N TRP A 171 5.35 6.90 -13.17
CA TRP A 171 5.84 5.80 -12.35
C TRP A 171 4.70 4.95 -11.78
N TRP A 172 3.72 5.57 -11.11
CA TRP A 172 2.58 4.86 -10.53
C TRP A 172 1.75 4.12 -11.58
N ALA A 173 1.51 4.74 -12.74
CA ALA A 173 0.80 4.12 -13.85
C ALA A 173 1.56 2.89 -14.40
N LEU A 174 2.88 3.03 -14.62
CA LEU A 174 3.71 1.95 -15.14
C LEU A 174 3.82 0.79 -14.15
N TYR A 175 3.91 1.10 -12.85
CA TYR A 175 3.91 0.10 -11.79
C TYR A 175 2.58 -0.67 -11.75
N GLN A 176 1.44 0.02 -11.83
CA GLN A 176 0.13 -0.63 -11.88
C GLN A 176 -0.05 -1.48 -13.14
N LYS A 177 0.52 -1.03 -14.27
CA LYS A 177 0.50 -1.77 -15.53
C LYS A 177 1.25 -3.09 -15.37
N ALA A 178 2.50 -3.05 -14.93
CA ALA A 178 3.29 -4.25 -14.70
C ALA A 178 2.60 -5.23 -13.74
N LYS A 179 1.95 -4.74 -12.68
CA LYS A 179 1.16 -5.59 -11.77
C LYS A 179 0.02 -6.31 -12.50
N ASN A 180 -0.75 -5.62 -13.33
CA ASN A 180 -1.84 -6.21 -14.10
C ASN A 180 -1.32 -7.19 -15.17
N GLU A 181 -0.19 -6.90 -15.81
CA GLU A 181 0.48 -7.82 -16.75
C GLU A 181 0.89 -9.12 -16.04
N LEU A 182 1.41 -9.04 -14.82
CA LEU A 182 1.74 -10.23 -14.01
C LEU A 182 0.50 -11.08 -13.69
N GLU A 183 -0.62 -10.46 -13.35
CA GLU A 183 -1.88 -11.18 -13.11
C GLU A 183 -2.37 -11.87 -14.38
N MET A 184 -2.15 -11.26 -15.55
CA MET A 184 -2.40 -11.87 -16.87
C MET A 184 -1.34 -12.90 -17.31
N GLY A 185 -0.31 -13.15 -16.49
CA GLY A 185 0.77 -14.09 -16.81
C GLY A 185 1.82 -13.55 -17.79
N GLN A 186 1.76 -12.28 -18.15
CA GLN A 186 2.65 -11.61 -19.11
C GLN A 186 3.96 -11.19 -18.44
N CYS A 187 4.74 -12.17 -17.97
CA CYS A 187 5.94 -11.94 -17.16
C CYS A 187 7.01 -11.11 -17.89
N ASP A 188 7.19 -11.30 -19.20
CA ASP A 188 8.20 -10.59 -20.00
C ASP A 188 7.85 -9.10 -20.17
N ALA A 189 6.56 -8.79 -20.38
CA ALA A 189 6.08 -7.42 -20.46
C ALA A 189 6.24 -6.70 -19.12
N ALA A 190 5.81 -7.36 -18.04
CA ALA A 190 5.93 -6.82 -16.69
C ALA A 190 7.39 -6.57 -16.32
N GLU A 191 8.30 -7.51 -16.60
CA GLU A 191 9.73 -7.33 -16.33
C GLU A 191 10.28 -6.11 -17.08
N LYS A 192 9.96 -5.96 -18.37
CA LYS A 192 10.40 -4.81 -19.16
C LYS A 192 9.95 -3.48 -18.54
N ASP A 193 8.69 -3.37 -18.16
CA ASP A 193 8.12 -2.15 -17.58
C ASP A 193 8.71 -1.86 -16.17
N LEU A 194 8.96 -2.89 -15.37
CA LEU A 194 9.62 -2.77 -14.07
C LEU A 194 11.10 -2.37 -14.17
N LEU A 195 11.82 -2.86 -15.18
CA LEU A 195 13.20 -2.45 -15.45
C LEU A 195 13.25 -0.99 -15.93
N ALA A 196 12.27 -0.55 -16.72
CA ALA A 196 12.15 0.85 -17.12
C ALA A 196 11.93 1.77 -15.91
N ILE A 197 11.15 1.32 -14.92
CA ILE A 197 11.01 2.02 -13.63
C ILE A 197 12.36 2.16 -12.91
N LEU A 198 13.13 1.07 -12.81
CA LEU A 198 14.42 1.07 -12.13
C LEU A 198 15.43 2.00 -12.80
N ALA A 199 15.38 2.11 -14.13
CA ALA A 199 16.23 3.01 -14.90
C ALA A 199 15.77 4.47 -14.83
N GLY A 200 14.47 4.72 -14.73
CA GLY A 200 13.88 6.06 -14.85
C GLY A 200 13.71 6.83 -13.55
N SER A 201 13.71 6.16 -12.39
CA SER A 201 13.44 6.80 -11.09
C SER A 201 14.62 6.71 -10.14
N SER A 202 15.06 7.85 -9.61
CA SER A 202 16.06 7.93 -8.53
C SER A 202 15.48 7.69 -7.13
N LEU A 203 14.14 7.74 -7.00
CA LEU A 203 13.46 7.56 -5.72
C LEU A 203 13.63 6.13 -5.19
N ARG A 204 14.10 6.03 -3.96
CA ARG A 204 14.35 4.74 -3.30
C ARG A 204 13.08 3.90 -3.17
N VAL A 205 11.95 4.52 -2.82
CA VAL A 205 10.66 3.83 -2.66
C VAL A 205 10.16 3.20 -3.96
N HIS A 206 10.41 3.87 -5.08
CA HIS A 206 10.11 3.37 -6.41
C HIS A 206 10.97 2.15 -6.74
N ARG A 207 12.27 2.25 -6.47
CA ARG A 207 13.22 1.16 -6.68
C ARG A 207 12.85 -0.10 -5.91
N ILE A 208 12.57 0.02 -4.60
CA ILE A 208 12.21 -1.11 -3.76
C ILE A 208 10.89 -1.74 -4.24
N SER A 209 9.90 -0.93 -4.64
CA SER A 209 8.60 -1.47 -5.08
C SER A 209 8.71 -2.18 -6.43
N ALA A 210 9.54 -1.69 -7.35
CA ALA A 210 9.84 -2.41 -8.60
C ALA A 210 10.64 -3.70 -8.35
N LEU A 211 11.62 -3.67 -7.43
CA LEU A 211 12.39 -4.85 -7.04
C LEU A 211 11.49 -5.95 -6.46
N HIS A 212 10.49 -5.58 -5.65
CA HIS A 212 9.46 -6.51 -5.16
C HIS A 212 8.74 -7.20 -6.31
N GLN A 213 8.23 -6.43 -7.28
CA GLN A 213 7.48 -7.02 -8.41
C GLN A 213 8.38 -7.86 -9.33
N LEU A 214 9.65 -7.51 -9.49
CA LEU A 214 10.62 -8.38 -10.17
C LEU A 214 10.85 -9.69 -9.40
N GLY A 215 10.81 -9.67 -8.07
CA GLY A 215 10.77 -10.89 -7.27
C GLY A 215 9.51 -11.73 -7.55
N VAL A 216 8.37 -11.08 -7.82
CA VAL A 216 7.12 -11.77 -8.21
C VAL A 216 7.25 -12.37 -9.62
N VAL A 217 7.90 -11.69 -10.57
CA VAL A 217 8.26 -12.24 -11.90
C VAL A 217 9.06 -13.53 -11.72
N ASP A 218 10.15 -13.47 -10.96
CA ASP A 218 11.03 -14.62 -10.71
C ASP A 218 10.28 -15.78 -10.06
N LEU A 219 9.45 -15.48 -9.06
CA LEU A 219 8.61 -16.47 -8.39
C LEU A 219 7.66 -17.17 -9.37
N LYS A 220 6.98 -16.43 -10.24
CA LYS A 220 6.09 -16.99 -11.27
C LYS A 220 6.84 -17.85 -12.29
N ARG A 221 8.11 -17.53 -12.58
CA ARG A 221 8.99 -18.32 -13.46
C ARG A 221 9.67 -19.50 -12.76
N GLY A 222 9.50 -19.66 -11.45
CA GLY A 222 10.17 -20.72 -10.68
C GLY A 222 11.64 -20.42 -10.33
N ALA A 223 12.12 -19.20 -10.56
CA ALA A 223 13.47 -18.76 -10.19
C ALA A 223 13.55 -18.41 -8.70
N TYR A 224 13.29 -19.39 -7.83
CA TYR A 224 13.03 -19.17 -6.40
C TYR A 224 14.19 -18.53 -5.62
N GLU A 225 15.44 -18.85 -5.95
CA GLU A 225 16.61 -18.25 -5.30
C GLU A 225 16.72 -16.75 -5.61
N SER A 226 16.54 -16.38 -6.87
CA SER A 226 16.52 -14.98 -7.30
C SER A 226 15.33 -14.22 -6.68
N ALA A 227 14.15 -14.84 -6.64
CA ALA A 227 12.98 -14.28 -5.97
C ALA A 227 13.25 -14.02 -4.48
N GLN A 228 13.81 -15.00 -3.78
CA GLN A 228 14.18 -14.88 -2.37
C GLN A 228 15.12 -13.70 -2.13
N ALA A 229 16.22 -13.62 -2.88
CA ALA A 229 17.21 -12.56 -2.73
C ALA A 229 16.60 -11.17 -2.92
N LYS A 230 15.70 -11.02 -3.90
CA LYS A 230 14.99 -9.75 -4.14
C LYS A 230 14.07 -9.36 -2.99
N PHE A 231 13.28 -10.30 -2.46
CA PHE A 231 12.40 -10.03 -1.32
C PHE A 231 13.18 -9.74 -0.03
N GLU A 232 14.26 -10.47 0.25
CA GLU A 232 15.14 -10.22 1.40
C GLU A 232 15.81 -8.85 1.30
N THR A 233 16.25 -8.46 0.10
CA THR A 233 16.76 -7.10 -0.16
C THR A 233 15.69 -6.04 0.14
N CYS A 234 14.44 -6.26 -0.30
CA CYS A 234 13.34 -5.35 0.00
C CYS A 234 13.07 -5.24 1.51
N VAL A 235 13.11 -6.35 2.25
CA VAL A 235 12.96 -6.35 3.72
C VAL A 235 14.08 -5.57 4.38
N ALA A 236 15.34 -5.83 4.00
CA ALA A 236 16.50 -5.16 4.56
C ALA A 236 16.44 -3.64 4.32
N GLU A 237 16.04 -3.23 3.12
CA GLU A 237 15.92 -1.82 2.78
C GLU A 237 14.75 -1.11 3.47
N ARG A 238 13.59 -1.75 3.56
CA ARG A 238 12.43 -1.16 4.26
C ARG A 238 12.66 -1.00 5.76
N GLY A 239 13.61 -1.76 6.33
CA GLY A 239 13.92 -1.76 7.77
C GLY A 239 12.79 -2.37 8.60
N SER A 240 13.05 -2.61 9.89
CA SER A 240 12.14 -3.33 10.81
C SER A 240 11.22 -2.43 11.63
N HIS A 241 11.03 -1.17 11.24
CA HIS A 241 10.16 -0.24 11.97
C HIS A 241 8.70 -0.69 11.89
N GLY A 242 8.02 -0.74 13.04
CA GLY A 242 6.59 -1.02 13.12
C GLY A 242 5.81 0.06 12.38
N GLY A 243 4.95 -0.33 11.44
CA GLY A 243 4.14 0.58 10.63
C GLY A 243 4.33 0.43 9.12
N ASN A 244 5.43 -0.19 8.66
CA ASN A 244 5.61 -0.40 7.21
C ASN A 244 4.77 -1.57 6.70
N HIS A 245 3.55 -1.26 6.29
CA HIS A 245 2.60 -2.20 5.69
C HIS A 245 3.17 -3.02 4.53
N ARG A 246 4.17 -2.49 3.82
CA ARG A 246 4.76 -3.17 2.66
C ARG A 246 5.56 -4.41 3.06
N LEU A 247 6.05 -4.49 4.29
CA LEU A 247 6.70 -5.69 4.83
C LEU A 247 5.76 -6.90 4.85
N ALA A 248 4.44 -6.70 4.98
CA ALA A 248 3.49 -7.80 4.88
C ALA A 248 3.53 -8.46 3.49
N PHE A 249 3.70 -7.66 2.43
CA PHE A 249 3.87 -8.18 1.06
C PHE A 249 5.15 -8.99 0.90
N GLU A 250 6.28 -8.48 1.40
CA GLU A 250 7.56 -9.19 1.32
C GLU A 250 7.52 -10.53 2.06
N TYR A 251 7.04 -10.53 3.31
CA TYR A 251 6.98 -11.75 4.11
C TYR A 251 6.00 -12.79 3.55
N ARG A 252 4.88 -12.37 2.96
CA ARG A 252 3.97 -13.31 2.27
C ARG A 252 4.68 -13.98 1.09
N ARG A 253 5.40 -13.20 0.26
CA ARG A 253 6.12 -13.75 -0.90
C ARG A 253 7.28 -14.65 -0.48
N LEU A 254 8.02 -14.29 0.56
CA LEU A 254 9.02 -15.18 1.17
C LEU A 254 8.38 -16.48 1.68
N GLY A 255 7.20 -16.40 2.31
CA GLY A 255 6.43 -17.58 2.71
C GLY A 255 6.13 -18.53 1.54
N GLN A 256 5.71 -17.97 0.39
CA GLN A 256 5.49 -18.74 -0.83
C GLN A 256 6.79 -19.37 -1.37
N VAL A 257 7.89 -18.61 -1.42
CA VAL A 257 9.20 -19.10 -1.86
C VAL A 257 9.69 -20.25 -0.97
N TYR A 258 9.66 -20.08 0.35
CA TYR A 258 10.06 -21.11 1.30
C TYR A 258 9.20 -22.37 1.18
N ALA A 259 7.89 -22.22 0.97
CA ALA A 259 7.00 -23.34 0.74
C ALA A 259 7.36 -24.14 -0.53
N LEU A 260 7.55 -23.44 -1.65
CA LEU A 260 7.87 -24.05 -2.95
C LEU A 260 9.26 -24.68 -3.00
N THR A 261 10.15 -24.29 -2.08
CA THR A 261 11.51 -24.82 -1.94
C THR A 261 11.65 -25.84 -0.80
N GLY A 262 10.54 -26.35 -0.25
CA GLY A 262 10.57 -27.43 0.74
C GLY A 262 10.99 -27.00 2.16
N ARG A 263 10.81 -25.72 2.50
CA ARG A 263 11.14 -25.12 3.82
C ARG A 263 9.88 -24.71 4.59
N PRO A 264 9.02 -25.65 5.01
CA PRO A 264 7.71 -25.35 5.60
C PRO A 264 7.79 -24.59 6.93
N GLY A 265 8.83 -24.81 7.74
CA GLY A 265 9.03 -24.07 8.99
C GLY A 265 9.29 -22.58 8.77
N GLU A 266 10.17 -22.26 7.82
CA GLU A 266 10.45 -20.88 7.41
C GLU A 266 9.24 -20.24 6.73
N ALA A 267 8.53 -21.01 5.89
CA ALA A 267 7.30 -20.57 5.23
C ALA A 267 6.25 -20.13 6.25
N ARG A 268 6.00 -20.97 7.26
CA ARG A 268 5.05 -20.67 8.34
C ARG A 268 5.46 -19.42 9.11
N ALA A 269 6.73 -19.32 9.52
CA ALA A 269 7.23 -18.15 10.23
C ALA A 269 7.08 -16.86 9.41
N ALA A 270 7.32 -16.91 8.10
CA ALA A 270 7.15 -15.78 7.20
C ALA A 270 5.67 -15.38 7.05
N PHE A 271 4.76 -16.34 6.83
CA PHE A 271 3.32 -16.06 6.77
C PHE A 271 2.77 -15.51 8.10
N GLU A 272 3.21 -16.02 9.25
CA GLU A 272 2.81 -15.50 10.56
C GLU A 272 3.27 -14.05 10.76
N ARG A 273 4.47 -13.68 10.31
CA ARG A 273 4.93 -12.28 10.30
C ARG A 273 4.07 -11.40 9.39
N ALA A 274 3.77 -11.88 8.18
CA ALA A 274 2.91 -11.15 7.24
C ALA A 274 1.51 -10.93 7.84
N LEU A 275 0.91 -11.97 8.43
CA LEU A 275 -0.39 -11.90 9.10
C LEU A 275 -0.39 -10.92 10.26
N LYS A 276 0.62 -10.97 11.13
CA LYS A 276 0.72 -10.05 12.27
C LYS A 276 0.74 -8.59 11.83
N ILE A 277 1.50 -8.27 10.77
CA ILE A 277 1.55 -6.91 10.20
C ILE A 277 0.21 -6.55 9.56
N ALA A 278 -0.34 -7.41 8.71
CA ALA A 278 -1.60 -7.16 8.01
C ALA A 278 -2.79 -7.01 8.97
N GLN A 279 -2.85 -7.81 10.05
CA GLN A 279 -3.86 -7.70 11.10
C GLN A 279 -3.68 -6.44 11.93
N GLY A 280 -2.44 -6.11 12.32
CA GLY A 280 -2.14 -4.87 13.05
C GLY A 280 -2.52 -3.61 12.27
N LEU A 281 -2.59 -3.70 10.94
CA LEU A 281 -3.01 -2.64 10.02
C LEU A 281 -4.43 -2.84 9.48
N HIS A 282 -5.16 -3.84 9.97
CA HIS A 282 -6.54 -4.18 9.57
C HIS A 282 -6.75 -4.35 8.05
N PHE A 283 -5.74 -4.83 7.33
CA PHE A 283 -5.84 -5.16 5.91
C PHE A 283 -6.60 -6.49 5.71
N ASN A 284 -7.89 -6.50 6.02
CA ASN A 284 -8.71 -7.72 6.10
C ASN A 284 -8.70 -8.55 4.80
N ARG A 285 -8.80 -7.88 3.65
CA ARG A 285 -8.64 -8.56 2.35
C ARG A 285 -7.30 -9.28 2.26
N TYR A 286 -6.23 -8.58 2.61
CA TYR A 286 -4.88 -9.11 2.53
C TYR A 286 -4.63 -10.24 3.54
N VAL A 287 -5.21 -10.13 4.74
CA VAL A 287 -5.21 -11.21 5.75
C VAL A 287 -5.81 -12.49 5.17
N ASN A 288 -6.93 -12.38 4.44
CA ASN A 288 -7.54 -13.55 3.79
C ASN A 288 -6.63 -14.13 2.71
N GLU A 289 -6.03 -13.29 1.86
CA GLU A 289 -5.08 -13.75 0.84
C GLU A 289 -3.87 -14.48 1.46
N ILE A 290 -3.32 -13.98 2.57
CA ILE A 290 -2.22 -14.66 3.28
C ILE A 290 -2.69 -16.00 3.86
N ARG A 291 -3.89 -16.05 4.44
CA ARG A 291 -4.46 -17.30 4.99
C ARG A 291 -4.69 -18.35 3.92
N ASP A 292 -5.18 -17.95 2.75
CA ASP A 292 -5.41 -18.85 1.62
C ASP A 292 -4.10 -19.44 1.11
N ASP A 293 -3.07 -18.62 0.97
CA ASP A 293 -1.75 -19.09 0.58
C ASP A 293 -1.13 -20.02 1.62
N MET A 294 -1.22 -19.65 2.90
CA MET A 294 -0.76 -20.49 4.00
C MET A 294 -1.52 -21.83 4.03
N GLY A 295 -2.83 -21.82 3.78
CA GLY A 295 -3.66 -23.02 3.71
C GLY A 295 -3.28 -23.95 2.55
N LYS A 296 -3.03 -23.40 1.36
CA LYS A 296 -2.53 -24.16 0.21
C LYS A 296 -1.18 -24.82 0.53
N VAL A 297 -0.27 -24.08 1.16
CA VAL A 297 1.06 -24.58 1.53
C VAL A 297 0.99 -25.68 2.59
N LEU A 298 0.26 -25.47 3.69
CA LEU A 298 0.17 -26.43 4.79
C LEU A 298 -0.56 -27.73 4.40
N ASN A 299 -1.55 -27.65 3.50
CA ASN A 299 -2.25 -28.83 2.98
C ASN A 299 -1.43 -29.64 1.99
N VAL A 300 -0.46 -29.03 1.29
CA VAL A 300 0.49 -29.77 0.45
C VAL A 300 1.49 -30.55 1.31
N SER A 301 1.97 -29.95 2.40
CA SER A 301 2.90 -30.62 3.34
C SER A 301 2.29 -31.82 4.07
N SER A 302 0.98 -31.80 4.38
CA SER A 302 0.31 -32.94 5.02
C SER A 302 0.10 -34.13 4.08
N ARG A 303 -0.15 -33.87 2.78
CA ARG A 303 -0.29 -34.93 1.76
C ARG A 303 1.03 -35.61 1.42
N SER A 304 2.13 -34.86 1.35
CA SER A 304 3.47 -35.43 1.12
C SER A 304 3.97 -36.33 2.25
N LEU A 305 3.51 -36.10 3.50
CA LEU A 305 3.84 -36.95 4.64
C LEU A 305 3.00 -38.25 4.69
N SER A 306 1.78 -38.24 4.15
CA SER A 306 0.91 -39.43 4.13
C SER A 306 1.23 -40.45 3.02
N GLY A 307 2.00 -40.06 1.99
CA GLY A 307 2.40 -40.93 0.89
C GLY A 307 3.77 -41.60 1.09
N ALA A 308 4.42 -41.39 2.23
CA ALA A 308 5.74 -41.93 2.57
C ALA A 308 5.70 -42.91 3.76
N MET A 309 4.51 -43.36 4.17
CA MET A 309 4.29 -44.45 5.12
C MET A 309 3.70 -45.66 4.39
#